data_AF-A0A7C7AGG7-F1
#
_entry.id   AF-A0A7C7AGG7-F1
#
_cell.length_a   1.000
_cell.length_b   1.000
_cell.length_c   1.000
_cell.angle_alpha   90.00
_cell.angle_beta   90.00
_cell.angle_gamma   90.00
#
_symmetry.space_group_name_H-M   'P 1'
#
loop_
_entity.id
_entity.type
_entity.pdbx_description
1 polymer ?
#
loop_
_entity_poly.entity_id
_entity_poly.type
_entity_poly.pdbx_seq_one_letter_code
_entity_poly.pdbx_strand_id
1 'polypeptide(L)'
;LGYSINTVDEKELDEAKDLLIQQRPLVMAYITDGAPDIMINEEADMALVWSGEAVSAMAENENLDFVIPKEGSNIWIDAMVVPSNTENQELAEKFINFLCSTEATLRNINEVWYSTVHTEAIKQVDEELLNNPAFNIPEEDIQNMEMFRDPKEFISLYTERWTELMAQ
;
A
#
# COMPACT_ATOMS: atom_id res chain seq x y z
N LEU A 1 8.92 17.43 0.06
CA LEU A 1 10.39 17.61 0.03
C LEU A 1 11.00 17.25 -1.33
N GLY A 2 10.35 16.40 -2.14
CA GLY A 2 10.85 16.03 -3.47
C GLY A 2 12.03 15.04 -3.44
N TYR A 3 12.33 14.51 -2.25
CA TYR A 3 13.30 13.44 -2.06
C TYR A 3 12.65 12.10 -2.42
N SER A 4 13.49 11.16 -2.87
CA SER A 4 13.06 9.79 -3.13
C SER A 4 12.63 9.12 -1.82
N ILE A 5 11.60 8.27 -1.88
CA ILE A 5 11.21 7.44 -0.71
C ILE A 5 12.31 6.45 -0.30
N ASN A 6 13.31 6.25 -1.18
CA ASN A 6 14.46 5.37 -1.01
C ASN A 6 15.75 6.11 -0.63
N THR A 7 15.68 7.38 -0.21
CA THR A 7 16.87 8.15 0.16
C THR A 7 17.60 7.57 1.38
N VAL A 8 18.93 7.58 1.32
CA VAL A 8 19.80 7.23 2.46
C VAL A 8 20.67 8.41 2.88
N ASP A 9 20.36 9.61 2.38
CA ASP A 9 21.00 10.84 2.82
C ASP A 9 20.42 11.26 4.18
N GLU A 10 21.27 11.28 5.21
CA GLU A 10 20.85 11.59 6.58
C GLU A 10 20.21 12.97 6.71
N LYS A 11 20.66 13.95 5.91
CA LYS A 11 20.09 15.29 5.95
C LYS A 11 18.69 15.30 5.36
N GLU A 12 18.47 14.59 4.25
CA GLU A 12 17.13 14.43 3.67
C GLU A 12 16.17 13.73 4.64
N LEU A 13 16.65 12.70 5.35
CA LEU A 13 15.88 11.98 6.37
C LEU A 13 15.57 12.86 7.59
N ASP A 14 16.52 13.68 8.04
CA ASP A 14 16.32 14.62 9.15
C ASP A 14 15.33 15.73 8.78
N GLU A 15 15.42 16.28 7.57
CA GLU A 15 14.44 17.24 7.07
C GLU A 15 13.02 16.64 6.97
N ALA A 16 12.90 15.37 6.57
CA ALA A 16 11.63 14.65 6.55
C ALA A 16 11.06 14.43 7.94
N LYS A 17 11.89 13.99 8.90
CA LYS A 17 11.49 13.85 10.31
C LYS A 17 11.00 15.18 10.88
N ASP A 18 11.76 16.25 10.70
CA ASP A 18 11.42 17.57 11.26
C ASP A 18 10.10 18.10 10.69
N LEU A 19 9.82 17.83 9.40
CA LEU A 19 8.53 18.15 8.80
C LEU A 19 7.38 17.34 9.41
N LEU A 20 7.57 16.04 9.64
CA LEU A 20 6.57 15.19 10.30
C LEU A 20 6.34 15.58 11.77
N ILE A 21 7.38 16.02 12.48
CA ILE A 21 7.24 16.57 13.83
C ILE A 21 6.40 17.85 13.81
N GLN A 22 6.60 18.73 12.82
CA GLN A 22 5.76 19.94 12.67
C GLN A 22 4.31 19.61 12.32
N GLN A 23 4.07 18.51 11.59
CA GLN A 23 2.74 18.02 11.24
C GLN A 23 1.97 17.44 12.44
N ARG A 24 2.67 16.91 13.45
CA ARG A 24 2.09 16.21 14.63
C ARG A 24 0.79 16.79 15.18
N PRO A 25 0.64 18.12 15.39
CA PRO A 25 -0.61 18.68 15.94
C PRO A 25 -1.86 18.44 15.09
N LEU A 26 -1.70 18.06 13.81
CA LEU A 26 -2.78 17.74 12.88
C LEU A 26 -3.09 16.24 12.81
N VAL A 27 -2.22 15.38 13.37
CA VAL A 27 -2.33 13.93 13.22
C VAL A 27 -3.18 13.37 14.35
N MET A 28 -4.32 12.77 13.99
CA MET A 28 -5.19 12.08 14.94
C MET A 28 -4.50 10.86 15.56
N ALA A 29 -3.92 9.99 14.72
CA ALA A 29 -3.22 8.79 15.16
C ALA A 29 -2.24 8.27 14.08
N TYR A 30 -1.21 7.55 14.53
CA TYR A 30 -0.39 6.69 13.66
C TYR A 30 -0.81 5.24 13.92
N ILE A 31 -1.52 4.65 12.97
CA ILE A 31 -2.05 3.28 13.05
C ILE A 31 -1.72 2.53 11.77
N THR A 32 -1.49 1.23 11.91
CA THR A 32 -1.27 0.34 10.75
C THR A 32 -2.59 -0.22 10.23
N ASP A 33 -3.49 -0.59 11.15
CA ASP A 33 -4.80 -1.17 10.85
C ASP A 33 -5.91 -0.29 11.44
N GLY A 34 -7.10 -0.34 10.83
CA GLY A 34 -8.32 0.32 11.34
C GLY A 34 -8.53 1.76 10.85
N ALA A 35 -7.61 2.33 10.08
CA ALA A 35 -7.83 3.62 9.40
C ALA A 35 -9.07 3.61 8.48
N PRO A 36 -9.35 2.54 7.71
CA PRO A 36 -10.58 2.46 6.90
C PRO A 36 -11.85 2.62 7.74
N ASP A 37 -11.96 1.97 8.89
CA ASP A 37 -13.14 2.06 9.76
C ASP A 37 -13.35 3.49 10.29
N ILE A 38 -12.28 4.19 10.65
CA ILE A 38 -12.33 5.60 11.07
C ILE A 38 -12.87 6.48 9.94
N MET A 39 -12.39 6.24 8.71
CA MET A 39 -12.85 7.00 7.53
C MET A 39 -14.31 6.67 7.18
N ILE A 40 -14.71 5.40 7.20
CA ILE A 40 -16.09 4.95 6.94
C ILE A 40 -17.07 5.62 7.91
N ASN A 41 -16.69 5.76 9.18
CA ASN A 41 -17.49 6.42 10.22
C ASN A 41 -17.39 7.96 10.20
N GLU A 42 -16.67 8.54 9.23
CA GLU A 42 -16.47 9.99 9.07
C GLU A 42 -15.85 10.66 10.31
N GLU A 43 -14.99 9.93 11.02
CA GLU A 43 -14.31 10.41 12.23
C GLU A 43 -13.05 11.24 11.91
N ALA A 44 -12.51 11.11 10.70
CA ALA A 44 -11.34 11.85 10.22
C ALA A 44 -11.55 12.37 8.79
N ASP A 45 -10.93 13.51 8.46
CA ASP A 45 -11.04 14.13 7.14
C ASP A 45 -10.15 13.46 6.07
N MET A 46 -9.06 12.80 6.49
CA MET A 46 -8.08 12.19 5.59
C MET A 46 -7.27 11.10 6.31
N ALA A 47 -6.95 10.02 5.59
CA ALA A 47 -6.06 8.96 6.06
C ALA A 47 -5.10 8.51 4.95
N LEU A 48 -3.90 8.08 5.36
CA LEU A 48 -3.02 7.29 4.51
C LEU A 48 -3.45 5.83 4.65
N VAL A 49 -3.91 5.22 3.55
CA VAL A 49 -4.41 3.84 3.52
C VAL A 49 -3.85 3.10 2.31
N TRP A 50 -3.87 1.77 2.36
CA TRP A 50 -3.55 0.97 1.18
C TRP A 50 -4.67 1.00 0.15
N SER A 51 -4.34 0.85 -1.13
CA SER A 51 -5.30 1.13 -2.19
C SER A 51 -6.49 0.15 -2.20
N GLY A 52 -6.30 -1.13 -1.88
CA GLY A 52 -7.40 -2.10 -1.73
C GLY A 52 -8.29 -1.79 -0.52
N GLU A 53 -7.73 -1.30 0.59
CA GLU A 53 -8.52 -0.83 1.72
C GLU A 53 -9.39 0.38 1.35
N ALA A 54 -8.84 1.31 0.56
CA ALA A 54 -9.60 2.45 0.05
C ALA A 54 -10.77 2.01 -0.84
N VAL A 55 -10.55 1.04 -1.74
CA VAL A 55 -11.63 0.46 -2.57
C VAL A 55 -12.74 -0.11 -1.69
N SER A 56 -12.38 -0.92 -0.69
CA SER A 56 -13.36 -1.50 0.24
C SER A 56 -14.11 -0.42 1.03
N ALA A 57 -13.40 0.60 1.53
CA ALA A 57 -14.02 1.68 2.30
C ALA A 57 -14.98 2.53 1.47
N MET A 58 -14.61 2.88 0.24
CA MET A 58 -15.47 3.62 -0.69
C MET A 58 -16.70 2.83 -1.13
N ALA A 59 -16.62 1.49 -1.12
CA ALA A 59 -17.80 0.64 -1.34
C ALA A 59 -18.80 0.68 -0.18
N GLU A 60 -18.35 1.03 1.03
CA GLU A 60 -19.20 1.14 2.23
C GLU A 60 -19.69 2.57 2.51
N ASN A 61 -18.90 3.60 2.16
CA ASN A 61 -19.28 5.00 2.32
C ASN A 61 -18.99 5.80 1.04
N GLU A 62 -20.06 6.25 0.38
CA GLU A 62 -20.04 7.03 -0.87
C GLU A 62 -19.46 8.45 -0.74
N ASN A 63 -19.25 8.94 0.48
CA ASN A 63 -18.62 10.24 0.75
C ASN A 63 -17.08 10.18 0.68
N LEU A 64 -16.50 8.98 0.61
CA LEU A 64 -15.06 8.79 0.54
C LEU A 64 -14.54 8.87 -0.89
N ASP A 65 -13.31 9.35 -1.03
CA ASP A 65 -12.58 9.40 -2.29
C ASP A 65 -11.12 8.99 -2.08
N PHE A 66 -10.45 8.57 -3.14
CA PHE A 66 -9.05 8.16 -3.14
C PHE A 66 -8.22 9.04 -4.07
N VAL A 67 -7.09 9.52 -3.56
CA VAL A 67 -6.18 10.35 -4.32
C VAL A 67 -4.75 9.83 -4.25
N ILE A 68 -4.10 9.79 -5.40
CA ILE A 68 -2.66 9.61 -5.50
C ILE A 68 -2.03 11.02 -5.46
N PRO A 69 -1.09 11.30 -4.55
CA PRO A 69 -0.39 12.58 -4.53
C PRO A 69 0.30 12.85 -5.87
N LYS A 70 0.16 14.07 -6.39
CA LYS A 70 0.77 14.50 -7.66
C LYS A 70 2.30 14.40 -7.68
N GLU A 71 2.93 14.44 -6.50
CA GLU A 71 4.37 14.27 -6.32
C GLU A 71 4.82 12.82 -6.48
N GLY A 72 3.89 11.87 -6.54
CA GLY A 72 4.15 10.43 -6.52
C GLY A 72 3.76 9.78 -5.20
N SER A 73 3.76 8.44 -5.20
CA SER A 73 3.51 7.61 -4.02
C SER A 73 4.32 6.32 -4.07
N ASN A 74 4.10 5.43 -3.13
CA ASN A 74 4.65 4.10 -3.18
C ASN A 74 3.84 3.18 -4.11
N ILE A 75 4.53 2.46 -5.00
CA ILE A 75 4.01 1.26 -5.68
C ILE A 75 4.59 0.01 -5.03
N TRP A 76 3.78 -1.01 -4.80
CA TRP A 76 4.16 -2.20 -4.05
C TRP A 76 3.56 -3.46 -4.66
N ILE A 77 4.17 -4.60 -4.33
CA ILE A 77 3.74 -5.93 -4.80
C ILE A 77 4.00 -6.91 -3.66
N ASP A 78 2.97 -7.68 -3.30
CA ASP A 78 3.14 -8.88 -2.50
C ASP A 78 3.42 -10.09 -3.38
N ALA A 79 4.36 -10.93 -2.94
CA ALA A 79 4.76 -12.13 -3.65
C ALA A 79 4.71 -13.35 -2.74
N MET A 80 4.16 -14.46 -3.25
CA MET A 80 4.26 -15.76 -2.61
C MET A 80 5.66 -16.33 -2.79
N VAL A 81 6.26 -16.79 -1.70
CA VAL A 81 7.58 -17.45 -1.70
C VAL A 81 7.51 -18.77 -0.95
N VAL A 82 8.32 -19.75 -1.38
CA VAL A 82 8.48 -21.02 -0.66
C VAL A 82 9.74 -20.95 0.20
N PRO A 83 9.64 -21.05 1.53
CA PRO A 83 10.81 -21.07 2.40
C PRO A 83 11.75 -22.24 2.09
N SER A 84 13.05 -21.99 2.06
CA SER A 84 14.07 -22.99 1.69
C SER A 84 14.12 -24.22 2.61
N ASN A 85 13.59 -24.11 3.82
CA ASN A 85 13.52 -25.15 4.83
C ASN A 85 12.14 -25.84 4.89
N THR A 86 11.29 -25.69 3.87
CA THR A 86 9.98 -26.34 3.84
C THR A 86 10.12 -27.87 3.81
N GLU A 87 9.33 -28.55 4.64
CA GLU A 87 9.18 -30.01 4.58
C GLU A 87 8.11 -30.44 3.55
N ASN A 88 7.37 -29.48 2.98
CA ASN A 88 6.19 -29.72 2.14
C ASN A 88 6.25 -28.96 0.82
N GLN A 89 7.36 -29.06 0.09
CA GLN A 89 7.59 -28.35 -1.18
C GLN A 89 6.44 -28.54 -2.19
N GLU A 90 6.03 -29.79 -2.43
CA GLU A 90 5.00 -30.11 -3.42
C GLU A 90 3.64 -29.48 -3.08
N LEU A 91 3.28 -29.42 -1.78
CA LEU A 91 2.03 -28.80 -1.35
C LEU A 91 2.08 -27.28 -1.47
N ALA A 92 3.21 -26.65 -1.15
CA ALA A 92 3.40 -25.22 -1.32
C ALA A 92 3.27 -24.80 -2.79
N GLU A 93 3.90 -25.55 -3.71
CA GLU A 93 3.77 -25.31 -5.15
C GLU A 93 2.34 -25.51 -5.66
N LYS A 94 1.64 -26.55 -5.20
CA LYS A 94 0.23 -26.76 -5.55
C LYS A 94 -0.67 -25.62 -5.06
N PHE A 95 -0.39 -25.08 -3.87
CA PHE A 95 -1.13 -23.95 -3.32
C PHE A 95 -0.88 -22.66 -4.13
N ILE A 96 0.37 -22.37 -4.48
CA ILE A 96 0.72 -21.24 -5.36
C ILE A 96 0.03 -21.41 -6.73
N ASN A 97 0.10 -22.60 -7.32
CA ASN A 97 -0.58 -22.88 -8.60
C ASN A 97 -2.10 -22.67 -8.52
N PHE A 98 -2.72 -23.05 -7.40
CA PHE A 98 -4.14 -22.79 -7.17
C PHE A 98 -4.44 -21.30 -7.11
N LEU A 99 -3.69 -20.53 -6.32
CA LEU A 99 -3.88 -19.08 -6.20
C LEU A 99 -3.62 -18.34 -7.53
N CYS A 100 -2.69 -18.84 -8.35
CA CYS A 100 -2.46 -18.35 -9.71
C CYS A 100 -3.51 -18.80 -10.73
N SER A 101 -4.56 -19.54 -10.35
CA SER A 101 -5.67 -19.80 -11.26
C SER A 101 -6.57 -18.57 -11.38
N THR A 102 -7.14 -18.35 -12.57
CA THR A 102 -8.11 -17.27 -12.82
C THR A 102 -9.26 -17.26 -11.81
N GLU A 103 -9.84 -18.44 -11.51
CA GLU A 103 -10.96 -18.56 -10.57
C GLU A 103 -10.56 -18.13 -9.15
N ALA A 104 -9.41 -18.60 -8.65
CA ALA A 104 -8.94 -18.22 -7.34
C ALA A 104 -8.56 -16.74 -7.26
N THR A 105 -7.93 -16.20 -8.31
CA THR A 105 -7.57 -14.78 -8.38
C THR A 105 -8.82 -13.89 -8.36
N LEU A 106 -9.85 -14.20 -9.15
CA LEU A 106 -11.10 -13.43 -9.17
C LEU A 106 -11.82 -13.47 -7.81
N ARG A 107 -11.86 -14.65 -7.17
CA ARG A 107 -12.37 -14.76 -5.80
C ARG A 107 -11.58 -13.88 -4.85
N ASN A 108 -10.25 -13.91 -4.93
CA ASN A 108 -9.40 -13.12 -4.05
C ASN A 108 -9.65 -11.61 -4.24
N ILE A 109 -9.74 -11.14 -5.49
CA ILE A 109 -10.04 -9.73 -5.80
C ILE A 109 -11.36 -9.29 -5.14
N ASN A 110 -12.41 -10.10 -5.23
CA ASN A 110 -13.72 -9.75 -4.68
C ASN A 110 -13.78 -9.79 -3.14
N GLU A 111 -12.82 -10.45 -2.50
CA GLU A 111 -12.73 -10.54 -1.03
C GLU A 111 -11.80 -9.46 -0.46
N VAL A 112 -10.66 -9.19 -1.11
CA VAL A 112 -9.61 -8.31 -0.57
C VAL A 112 -9.44 -6.99 -1.33
N TRP A 113 -10.11 -6.81 -2.46
CA TRP A 113 -10.18 -5.56 -3.23
C TRP A 113 -8.85 -5.04 -3.80
N TYR A 114 -7.79 -5.83 -3.74
CA TYR A 114 -6.50 -5.48 -4.35
C TYR A 114 -6.42 -5.90 -5.82
N SER A 115 -5.69 -5.10 -6.59
CA SER A 115 -5.40 -5.35 -8.00
C SER A 115 -4.61 -6.64 -8.23
N THR A 116 -4.51 -7.07 -9.49
CA THR A 116 -3.77 -8.27 -9.87
C THR A 116 -2.89 -8.06 -11.09
N VAL A 117 -1.75 -8.75 -11.09
CA VAL A 117 -0.89 -8.90 -12.28
C VAL A 117 -1.34 -10.06 -13.19
N HIS A 118 -2.37 -10.81 -12.79
CA HIS A 118 -2.89 -11.95 -13.56
C HIS A 118 -3.70 -11.48 -14.77
N THR A 119 -3.09 -11.51 -15.94
CA THR A 119 -3.62 -10.94 -17.20
C THR A 119 -4.95 -11.53 -17.69
N GLU A 120 -5.27 -12.79 -17.42
CA GLU A 120 -6.59 -13.35 -17.78
C GLU A 120 -7.68 -13.08 -16.74
N ALA A 121 -7.31 -12.82 -15.48
CA ALA A 121 -8.26 -12.52 -14.42
C ALA A 121 -8.70 -11.06 -14.52
N ILE A 122 -7.76 -10.14 -14.77
CA ILE A 122 -8.08 -8.70 -14.91
C ILE A 122 -9.11 -8.43 -16.02
N LYS A 123 -9.12 -9.23 -17.11
CA LYS A 123 -10.11 -9.14 -18.20
C LYS A 123 -11.53 -9.52 -17.79
N GLN A 124 -11.69 -10.17 -16.63
CA GLN A 124 -12.95 -10.68 -16.10
C GLN A 124 -13.40 -9.93 -14.84
N VAL A 125 -12.63 -8.93 -14.39
CA VAL A 125 -13.02 -8.05 -13.29
C VAL A 125 -14.14 -7.12 -13.77
N ASP A 126 -15.07 -6.80 -12.88
CA ASP A 126 -16.19 -5.91 -13.16
C ASP A 126 -15.72 -4.53 -13.62
N GLU A 127 -16.42 -3.96 -14.60
CA GLU A 127 -16.05 -2.69 -15.24
C GLU A 127 -16.01 -1.52 -14.23
N GLU A 128 -16.91 -1.53 -13.24
CA GLU A 128 -16.93 -0.54 -12.16
C GLU A 128 -15.62 -0.56 -11.36
N LEU A 129 -15.14 -1.74 -10.99
CA LEU A 129 -13.88 -1.90 -10.26
C LEU A 129 -12.67 -1.56 -11.14
N LEU A 130 -12.70 -1.91 -12.42
CA LEU A 130 -11.66 -1.52 -13.39
C LEU A 130 -11.56 0.00 -13.63
N ASN A 131 -12.66 0.72 -13.44
CA ASN A 131 -12.70 2.17 -13.55
C ASN A 131 -12.36 2.88 -12.21
N ASN A 132 -12.18 2.14 -11.12
CA ASN A 132 -11.77 2.69 -9.84
C ASN A 132 -10.25 2.94 -9.83
N PRO A 133 -9.77 4.19 -9.68
CA PRO A 133 -8.34 4.50 -9.74
C PRO A 133 -7.53 3.96 -8.56
N ALA A 134 -8.17 3.59 -7.44
CA ALA A 134 -7.51 2.89 -6.33
C ALA A 134 -7.23 1.40 -6.66
N PHE A 135 -8.05 0.80 -7.51
CA PHE A 135 -7.87 -0.59 -7.97
C PHE A 135 -6.99 -0.68 -9.22
N ASN A 136 -7.26 0.15 -10.22
CA ASN A 136 -6.57 0.17 -11.50
C ASN A 136 -5.91 1.54 -11.68
N ILE A 137 -4.70 1.66 -11.13
CA ILE A 137 -3.94 2.92 -11.10
C ILE A 137 -3.64 3.38 -12.53
N PRO A 138 -3.94 4.64 -12.89
CA PRO A 138 -3.59 5.20 -14.19
C PRO A 138 -2.08 5.15 -14.48
N GLU A 139 -1.71 4.82 -15.71
CA GLU A 139 -0.31 4.74 -16.14
C GLU A 139 0.47 6.04 -15.92
N GLU A 140 -0.19 7.20 -16.03
CA GLU A 140 0.43 8.50 -15.78
C GLU A 140 0.84 8.71 -14.31
N ASP A 141 0.07 8.13 -13.37
CA ASP A 141 0.38 8.19 -11.95
C ASP A 141 1.53 7.23 -11.61
N ILE A 142 1.54 6.04 -12.21
CA ILE A 142 2.60 5.02 -12.01
C ILE A 142 3.99 5.60 -12.33
N GLN A 143 4.12 6.46 -13.34
CA GLN A 143 5.39 7.05 -13.74
C GLN A 143 6.07 7.90 -12.66
N ASN A 144 5.28 8.43 -11.72
CA ASN A 144 5.78 9.23 -10.60
C ASN A 144 5.89 8.42 -9.30
N MET A 145 5.53 7.13 -9.32
CA MET A 145 5.62 6.27 -8.14
C MET A 145 6.98 5.60 -8.00
N GLU A 146 7.33 5.25 -6.77
CA GLU A 146 8.54 4.50 -6.45
C GLU A 146 8.22 3.23 -5.68
N MET A 147 8.91 2.14 -6.00
CA MET A 147 8.89 0.93 -5.17
C MET A 147 9.91 1.07 -4.05
N PHE A 148 9.52 0.68 -2.83
CA PHE A 148 10.47 0.57 -1.73
C PHE A 148 11.57 -0.42 -2.07
N ARG A 149 12.81 -0.04 -1.80
CA ARG A 149 13.99 -0.88 -1.94
C ARG A 149 14.47 -1.25 -0.55
N ASP A 150 15.00 -2.45 -0.41
CA ASP A 150 15.67 -2.87 0.83
C ASP A 150 16.80 -1.87 1.17
N PRO A 151 16.69 -1.12 2.29
CA PRO A 151 17.71 -0.14 2.67
C PRO A 151 18.96 -0.82 3.25
N LYS A 152 18.96 -2.15 3.43
CA LYS A 152 20.10 -2.94 3.90
C LYS A 152 20.69 -2.39 5.20
N GLU A 153 21.98 -2.04 5.21
CA GLU A 153 22.66 -1.47 6.36
C GLU A 153 22.08 -0.12 6.84
N PHE A 154 21.36 0.60 5.97
CA PHE A 154 20.78 1.91 6.25
C PHE A 154 19.41 1.86 6.97
N ILE A 155 18.85 0.66 7.23
CA ILE A 155 17.56 0.53 7.94
C ILE A 155 17.54 1.19 9.33
N SER A 156 18.72 1.27 9.96
CA SER A 156 18.89 1.92 11.27
C SER A 156 18.57 3.41 11.18
N LEU A 157 18.96 4.09 10.09
CA LEU A 157 18.69 5.51 9.89
C LEU A 157 17.18 5.80 9.93
N TYR A 158 16.39 5.03 9.18
CA TYR A 158 14.92 5.16 9.18
C TYR A 158 14.31 4.85 10.56
N THR A 159 14.76 3.76 11.20
CA THR A 159 14.22 3.31 12.49
C THR A 159 14.46 4.33 13.60
N GLU A 160 15.65 4.94 13.64
CA GLU A 160 16.01 5.97 14.61
C GLU A 160 15.12 7.22 14.47
N ARG A 161 14.98 7.76 13.25
CA ARG A 161 14.14 8.94 12.99
C ARG A 161 12.67 8.67 13.27
N TRP A 162 12.17 7.47 12.92
CA TRP A 162 10.80 7.07 13.25
C TRP A 162 10.59 7.02 14.77
N THR A 163 11.55 6.48 15.52
CA THR A 163 11.48 6.42 16.99
C THR A 163 11.49 7.83 17.60
N GLU A 164 12.36 8.71 17.12
CA GLU A 164 12.42 10.11 17.55
C GLU A 164 11.12 10.87 17.28
N LEU A 165 10.56 10.67 16.08
CA LEU A 165 9.24 11.19 15.72
C LEU A 165 8.21 10.70 16.73
N MET A 166 8.09 9.39 16.95
CA MET A 166 7.13 8.79 17.90
C MET A 166 7.30 9.23 19.37
N ALA A 167 8.45 9.75 19.77
CA ALA A 167 8.70 10.25 21.11
C ALA A 167 8.25 11.71 21.37
N GLN A 168 7.86 12.46 20.32
CA GLN A 168 7.31 13.83 20.43
C GLN A 168 5.81 13.81 20.79
#